data_AF-A0A2E0XL50-F1
#
_entry.id   AF-A0A2E0XL50-F1
#
_cell.length_a   1.000
_cell.length_b   1.000
_cell.length_c   1.000
_cell.angle_alpha   90.00
_cell.angle_beta   90.00
_cell.angle_gamma   90.00
#
_symmetry.space_group_name_H-M   'P 1'
#
loop_
_entity.id
_entity.type
_entity.pdbx_description
1 polymer ?
#
loop_
_entity_poly.entity_id
_entity_poly.type
_entity_poly.pdbx_seq_one_letter_code
_entity_poly.pdbx_strand_id
1 'polypeptide(L)'
;MFILTSAVVCYPDQNPRCDRQTIIFEDASPTNCPAIPLCALCPTAHGWVMVRVGGGHTEPLPQNRIFLTRSSDEGRAWTAMQPVDLGLKANPNTALVPSELMVYRSLCTMFVATHDGTFAQWKEWMTHSRDSGRTWSH
;
A
#
# COMPACT_ATOMS: atom_id res chain seq x y z
N MET A 1 13.20 15.39 -5.73
CA MET A 1 11.74 15.54 -5.87
C MET A 1 11.23 14.31 -6.60
N PHE A 2 10.65 13.35 -5.87
CA PHE A 2 10.00 12.19 -6.46
C PHE A 2 8.50 12.41 -6.34
N ILE A 3 7.85 12.79 -7.43
CA ILE A 3 6.39 12.71 -7.53
C ILE A 3 6.08 11.27 -7.91
N LEU A 4 5.60 10.47 -6.97
CA LEU A 4 5.21 9.08 -7.22
C LEU A 4 3.80 8.87 -6.69
N THR A 5 2.81 9.18 -7.53
CA THR A 5 1.80 8.24 -8.09
C THR A 5 0.52 9.00 -8.45
N SER A 6 0.20 9.04 -9.74
CA SER A 6 -1.15 9.27 -10.24
C SER A 6 -1.88 7.93 -10.25
N ALA A 7 -2.94 7.79 -9.47
CA ALA A 7 -3.87 6.68 -9.65
C ALA A 7 -4.93 7.11 -10.67
N VAL A 8 -4.86 6.56 -11.88
CA VAL A 8 -5.91 6.77 -12.90
C VAL A 8 -6.94 5.67 -12.72
N VAL A 9 -8.15 6.04 -12.29
CA VAL A 9 -9.28 5.12 -12.20
C VAL A 9 -10.07 5.23 -13.49
N CYS A 10 -9.74 4.40 -14.47
CA CYS A 10 -10.48 4.35 -15.72
C CYS A 10 -11.80 3.59 -15.52
N TYR A 11 -12.92 4.28 -15.51
CA TYR A 11 -14.23 3.67 -15.77
C TYR A 11 -14.51 3.71 -17.28
N PRO A 12 -15.12 2.67 -17.88
CA PRO A 12 -15.29 2.56 -19.33
C PRO A 12 -16.18 3.64 -19.97
N ASP A 13 -16.91 4.44 -19.18
CA ASP A 13 -17.86 5.48 -19.66
C ASP A 13 -17.53 6.91 -19.19
N GLN A 14 -16.34 7.19 -18.64
CA GLN A 14 -16.03 8.53 -18.10
C GLN A 14 -15.38 9.45 -19.14
N ASN A 15 -15.91 10.68 -19.23
CA ASN A 15 -15.28 11.80 -19.92
C ASN A 15 -13.89 12.06 -19.30
N PRO A 16 -12.79 12.15 -20.08
CA PRO A 16 -11.43 12.35 -19.56
C PRO A 16 -11.25 13.64 -18.76
N ARG A 17 -12.19 14.59 -18.83
CA ARG A 17 -12.24 15.75 -17.93
C ARG A 17 -12.54 15.40 -16.47
N CYS A 18 -13.02 14.19 -16.19
CA CYS A 18 -13.29 13.70 -14.85
C CYS A 18 -12.06 13.07 -14.18
N ASP A 19 -10.97 12.86 -14.93
CA ASP A 19 -9.71 12.36 -14.37
C ASP A 19 -9.16 13.33 -13.32
N ARG A 20 -8.60 12.77 -12.25
CA ARG A 20 -8.02 13.55 -11.15
C ARG A 20 -6.61 13.09 -10.85
N GLN A 21 -5.76 14.05 -10.53
CA GLN A 21 -4.46 13.82 -9.92
C GLN A 21 -4.52 14.33 -8.48
N THR A 22 -4.01 13.56 -7.55
CA THR A 22 -3.95 13.92 -6.14
C THR A 22 -2.60 13.53 -5.57
N ILE A 23 -2.06 14.37 -4.69
CA ILE A 23 -0.84 14.07 -3.96
C ILE A 23 -1.28 13.44 -2.64
N ILE A 24 -1.13 12.12 -2.54
CA ILE A 24 -1.53 11.35 -1.34
C ILE A 24 -0.48 11.48 -0.23
N PHE A 25 0.77 11.67 -0.63
CA PHE A 25 1.90 11.80 0.27
C PHE A 25 2.94 12.71 -0.35
N GLU A 26 3.32 13.73 0.39
CA GLU A 26 4.41 14.65 0.07
C GLU A 26 5.29 14.70 1.30
N ASP A 27 6.47 14.11 1.26
CA ASP A 27 7.36 14.17 2.42
C ASP A 27 8.83 14.19 2.02
N ALA A 28 9.54 15.12 2.65
CA ALA A 28 10.97 15.39 2.51
C ALA A 28 11.80 14.68 3.60
N SER A 29 11.17 13.87 4.47
CA SER A 29 11.84 13.25 5.61
C SER A 29 12.86 12.18 5.21
N PRO A 30 14.08 12.18 5.79
CA PRO A 30 15.12 11.18 5.55
C PRO A 30 14.80 9.78 6.10
N THR A 31 13.69 9.59 6.83
CA THR A 31 13.22 8.29 7.35
C THR A 31 12.29 7.55 6.39
N ASN A 32 12.07 8.07 5.20
CA ASN A 32 11.19 7.46 4.22
C ASN A 32 11.97 6.50 3.33
N CYS A 33 11.67 5.21 3.46
CA CYS A 33 12.15 4.21 2.53
C CYS A 33 11.67 4.62 1.13
N PRO A 34 12.57 4.82 0.16
CA PRO A 34 12.20 5.19 -1.20
C PRO A 34 11.49 4.04 -1.94
N ALA A 35 11.34 2.88 -1.31
CA ALA A 35 10.80 1.69 -1.92
C ALA A 35 9.33 1.86 -2.34
N ILE A 36 9.14 1.46 -3.59
CA ILE A 36 7.99 1.48 -4.49
C ILE A 36 6.64 1.60 -3.75
N PRO A 37 5.88 2.70 -3.93
CA PRO A 37 4.49 2.70 -3.52
C PRO A 37 3.72 1.71 -4.39
N LEU A 38 3.21 0.65 -3.80
CA LEU A 38 2.16 -0.13 -4.44
C LEU A 38 0.87 0.69 -4.39
N CYS A 39 0.58 1.42 -5.46
CA CYS A 39 -0.72 2.07 -5.60
C CYS A 39 -1.75 1.06 -6.08
N ALA A 40 -2.31 0.30 -5.16
CA ALA A 40 -3.48 -0.52 -5.42
C ALA A 40 -4.73 0.24 -4.96
N LEU A 41 -5.26 1.05 -5.86
CA LEU A 41 -6.53 1.74 -5.65
C LEU A 41 -7.66 0.73 -5.76
N CYS A 42 -7.99 0.13 -4.63
CA CYS A 42 -9.01 -0.90 -4.59
C CYS A 42 -10.33 -0.32 -4.08
N PRO A 43 -11.42 -0.37 -4.89
CA PRO A 43 -12.75 -0.05 -4.39
C PRO A 43 -13.14 -1.10 -3.36
N THR A 44 -13.02 -0.73 -2.09
CA THR A 44 -13.61 -1.47 -1.00
C THR A 44 -15.08 -1.09 -0.87
N ALA A 45 -15.82 -1.75 0.02
CA ALA A 45 -17.19 -1.34 0.33
C ALA A 45 -17.30 0.10 0.87
N HIS A 46 -16.17 0.72 1.28
CA HIS A 46 -16.14 2.02 1.96
C HIS A 46 -15.21 3.05 1.29
N GLY A 47 -14.81 2.84 0.04
CA GLY A 47 -13.93 3.76 -0.70
C GLY A 47 -12.59 3.15 -1.08
N TRP A 48 -11.58 3.98 -1.23
CA TRP A 48 -10.27 3.64 -1.80
C TRP A 48 -9.21 3.49 -0.72
N VAL A 49 -8.20 2.69 -1.00
CA VAL A 49 -7.02 2.50 -0.14
C VAL A 49 -5.74 2.67 -0.95
N MET A 50 -4.69 3.12 -0.27
CA MET A 50 -3.32 3.12 -0.78
C MET A 50 -2.43 2.41 0.24
N VAL A 51 -1.53 1.56 -0.22
CA VAL A 51 -0.60 0.80 0.63
C VAL A 51 0.84 1.11 0.25
N ARG A 52 1.75 1.14 1.21
CA ARG A 52 3.19 1.27 0.94
C ARG A 52 4.04 0.70 2.05
N VAL A 53 5.32 0.49 1.74
CA VAL A 53 6.35 0.34 2.77
C VAL A 53 6.85 1.72 3.24
N GLY A 54 7.22 1.83 4.52
CA GLY A 54 7.78 3.05 5.10
C GLY A 54 8.37 2.81 6.49
N GLY A 55 8.87 3.85 7.15
CA GLY A 55 9.37 3.82 8.53
C GLY A 55 10.90 3.97 8.66
N GLY A 56 11.68 3.16 7.96
CA GLY A 56 13.14 3.29 7.87
C GLY A 56 13.59 3.87 6.53
N HIS A 57 14.84 4.32 6.44
CA HIS A 57 15.42 4.95 5.25
C HIS A 57 15.94 3.98 4.17
N THR A 58 16.08 2.70 4.49
CA THR A 58 16.49 1.63 3.56
C THR A 58 15.83 0.31 3.95
N GLU A 59 15.84 -0.67 3.05
CA GLU A 59 15.51 -2.07 3.34
C GLU A 59 16.77 -2.86 3.71
N PRO A 60 16.70 -3.88 4.59
CA PRO A 60 15.53 -4.37 5.33
C PRO A 60 15.53 -3.84 6.78
N LEU A 61 15.35 -2.54 6.99
CA LEU A 61 15.41 -2.01 8.35
C LEU A 61 14.28 -2.54 9.26
N PRO A 62 14.55 -2.89 10.53
CA PRO A 62 13.53 -3.35 11.47
C PRO A 62 12.42 -2.34 11.76
N GLN A 63 12.60 -1.08 11.37
CA GLN A 63 11.57 -0.03 11.45
C GLN A 63 10.59 -0.08 10.27
N ASN A 64 10.93 -0.78 9.17
CA ASN A 64 10.09 -0.84 7.98
C ASN A 64 8.79 -1.58 8.29
N ARG A 65 7.66 -0.96 7.99
CA ARG A 65 6.32 -1.52 8.14
C ARG A 65 5.52 -1.26 6.87
N ILE A 66 4.43 -2.00 6.72
CA ILE A 66 3.39 -1.69 5.75
C ILE A 66 2.48 -0.63 6.36
N PHE A 67 2.20 0.39 5.56
CA PHE A 67 1.32 1.50 5.91
C PHE A 67 0.14 1.57 4.94
N LEU A 68 -0.99 2.05 5.43
CA LEU A 68 -2.22 2.22 4.66
C LEU A 68 -2.82 3.62 4.91
N THR A 69 -3.33 4.23 3.85
CA THR A 69 -4.22 5.41 3.93
C THR A 69 -5.50 5.17 3.12
N ARG A 70 -6.57 5.91 3.44
CA ARG A 70 -7.93 5.69 2.93
C ARG A 70 -8.51 6.98 2.39
N SER A 71 -9.33 6.85 1.35
CA SER A 71 -10.22 7.91 0.89
C SER A 71 -11.65 7.39 0.83
N SER A 72 -12.59 8.14 1.41
CA SER A 72 -14.03 7.86 1.34
C SER A 72 -14.75 8.71 0.29
N ASP A 73 -14.00 9.53 -0.46
CA ASP A 73 -14.52 10.58 -1.35
C ASP A 73 -13.85 10.54 -2.73
N GLU A 74 -13.56 9.33 -3.22
CA GLU A 74 -12.98 9.09 -4.55
C GLU A 74 -11.64 9.82 -4.76
N GLY A 75 -10.77 9.76 -3.74
CA GLY A 75 -9.42 10.27 -3.77
C GLY A 75 -9.28 11.78 -3.57
N ARG A 76 -10.36 12.48 -3.21
CA ARG A 76 -10.31 13.94 -2.95
C ARG A 76 -9.56 14.25 -1.65
N ALA A 77 -9.83 13.50 -0.59
CA ALA A 77 -9.12 13.57 0.69
C ALA A 77 -8.67 12.19 1.14
N TRP A 78 -7.53 12.17 1.83
CA TRP A 78 -6.91 10.95 2.34
C TRP A 78 -6.70 11.06 3.85
N THR A 79 -6.91 9.96 4.56
CA THR A 79 -6.61 9.90 5.99
C THR A 79 -5.10 9.98 6.23
N ALA A 80 -4.70 10.28 7.46
CA ALA A 80 -3.31 10.08 7.86
C ALA A 80 -2.89 8.63 7.61
N MET A 81 -1.65 8.44 7.19
CA MET A 81 -1.08 7.12 6.92
C MET A 81 -0.83 6.38 8.23
N GLN A 82 -1.31 5.15 8.34
CA GLN A 82 -1.23 4.34 9.56
C GLN A 82 -0.54 3.00 9.28
N PRO A 83 0.32 2.50 10.19
CA PRO A 83 0.87 1.16 10.05
C PRO A 83 -0.27 0.12 10.12
N VAL A 84 -0.13 -0.96 9.36
CA VAL A 84 -1.07 -2.09 9.39
C VAL A 84 -0.34 -3.37 9.78
N ASP A 85 -0.99 -4.15 10.64
CA ASP A 85 -0.56 -5.51 10.96
C ASP A 85 -1.18 -6.47 9.95
N LEU A 86 -0.33 -7.25 9.27
CA LEU A 86 -0.73 -8.20 8.23
C LEU A 86 -0.93 -9.62 8.75
N GLY A 87 -0.73 -9.83 10.07
CA GLY A 87 -0.71 -11.16 10.68
C GLY A 87 0.54 -11.97 10.30
N LEU A 88 1.53 -11.34 9.68
CA LEU A 88 2.79 -11.99 9.29
C LEU A 88 3.84 -11.78 10.38
N LYS A 89 4.57 -12.85 10.70
CA LYS A 89 5.62 -12.77 11.72
C LYS A 89 6.75 -11.85 11.24
N ALA A 90 6.97 -10.76 11.97
CA ALA A 90 8.08 -9.85 11.71
C ALA A 90 9.44 -10.57 11.87
N ASN A 91 10.37 -10.25 10.97
CA ASN A 91 11.75 -10.71 11.04
C ASN A 91 12.67 -9.49 10.79
N PRO A 92 13.58 -9.16 11.74
CA PRO A 92 14.43 -7.97 11.62
C PRO A 92 15.45 -8.04 10.48
N ASN A 93 15.65 -9.21 9.87
CA ASN A 93 16.60 -9.42 8.78
C ASN A 93 15.95 -9.44 7.39
N THR A 94 14.63 -9.23 7.31
CA THR A 94 13.91 -9.24 6.03
C THR A 94 12.99 -8.04 5.90
N ALA A 95 12.99 -7.42 4.72
CA ALA A 95 11.99 -6.45 4.33
C ALA A 95 10.65 -7.16 4.13
N LEU A 96 9.56 -6.42 4.32
CA LEU A 96 8.21 -6.83 3.96
C LEU A 96 7.68 -5.79 2.99
N VAL A 97 7.44 -6.19 1.75
CA VAL A 97 7.07 -5.27 0.66
C VAL A 97 5.76 -5.73 0.02
N PRO A 98 4.78 -4.83 -0.18
CA PRO A 98 3.54 -5.20 -0.85
C PRO A 98 3.76 -5.23 -2.36
N SER A 99 3.33 -6.31 -3.02
CA SER A 99 3.47 -6.50 -4.46
C SER A 99 2.15 -6.29 -5.20
N GLU A 100 1.02 -6.67 -4.61
CA GLU A 100 -0.31 -6.48 -5.19
C GLU A 100 -1.40 -6.43 -4.11
N LEU A 101 -2.46 -5.67 -4.35
CA LEU A 101 -3.69 -5.73 -3.57
C LEU A 101 -4.88 -5.85 -4.52
N MET A 102 -5.58 -6.96 -4.38
CA MET A 102 -6.76 -7.33 -5.15
C MET A 102 -8.02 -7.23 -4.28
N VAL A 103 -9.12 -6.74 -4.84
CA VAL A 103 -10.45 -6.85 -4.23
C VAL A 103 -11.37 -7.65 -5.14
N TYR A 104 -11.92 -8.74 -4.60
CA TYR A 104 -12.88 -9.58 -5.29
C TYR A 104 -14.02 -9.98 -4.37
N ARG A 105 -15.27 -9.68 -4.76
CA ARG A 105 -16.49 -10.01 -3.98
C ARG A 105 -16.37 -9.65 -2.49
N SER A 106 -15.89 -8.44 -2.21
CA SER A 106 -15.66 -7.88 -0.86
C SER A 106 -14.52 -8.51 -0.04
N LEU A 107 -13.75 -9.45 -0.60
CA LEU A 107 -12.50 -9.93 -0.01
C LEU A 107 -11.35 -9.08 -0.54
N CYS A 108 -10.57 -8.46 0.36
CA CYS A 108 -9.28 -7.87 0.00
C CYS A 108 -8.21 -8.94 0.19
N THR A 109 -7.38 -9.15 -0.83
CA THR A 109 -6.21 -10.03 -0.78
C THR A 109 -4.99 -9.20 -1.07
N MET A 110 -4.05 -9.16 -0.13
CA MET A 110 -2.77 -8.51 -0.34
C MET A 110 -1.68 -9.57 -0.49
N PHE A 111 -0.94 -9.44 -1.58
CA PHE A 111 0.27 -10.19 -1.86
C PHE A 111 1.46 -9.37 -1.39
N VAL A 112 2.34 -10.01 -0.62
CA VAL A 112 3.52 -9.37 -0.07
C VAL A 112 4.72 -10.30 -0.19
N ALA A 113 5.88 -9.72 -0.46
CA ALA A 113 7.13 -10.43 -0.49
C ALA A 113 7.99 -10.10 0.72
N THR A 114 8.81 -11.08 1.12
CA THR A 114 9.92 -10.87 2.04
C THR A 114 11.24 -11.16 1.36
N HIS A 115 12.23 -10.30 1.58
CA HIS A 115 13.60 -10.46 1.07
C HIS A 115 14.63 -9.84 2.02
N ASP A 116 15.91 -10.19 1.87
CA ASP A 116 17.00 -9.73 2.74
C ASP A 116 17.51 -8.29 2.46
N GLY A 117 16.70 -7.46 1.78
CA GLY A 117 17.08 -6.13 1.30
C GLY A 117 17.93 -6.10 0.02
N THR A 118 18.46 -7.25 -0.43
CA THR A 118 19.18 -7.38 -1.72
C THR A 118 18.37 -8.11 -2.78
N PHE A 119 17.07 -8.29 -2.53
CA PHE A 119 16.14 -9.11 -3.32
C PHE A 119 16.50 -10.61 -3.33
N ALA A 120 17.40 -11.06 -2.47
CA ALA A 120 17.66 -12.48 -2.25
C ALA A 120 16.77 -13.05 -1.12
N GLN A 121 16.75 -14.38 -1.00
CA GLN A 121 15.88 -15.12 -0.06
C GLN A 121 14.39 -14.77 -0.20
N TRP A 122 13.96 -14.51 -1.44
CA TRP A 122 12.62 -14.08 -1.79
C TRP A 122 11.57 -15.14 -1.40
N LYS A 123 10.53 -14.70 -0.68
CA LYS A 123 9.34 -15.50 -0.37
C LYS A 123 8.10 -14.64 -0.53
N GLU A 124 7.05 -15.23 -1.10
CA GLU A 124 5.76 -14.59 -1.29
C GLU A 124 4.75 -15.10 -0.26
N TRP A 125 3.86 -14.21 0.15
CA TRP A 125 2.82 -14.45 1.13
C TRP A 125 1.51 -13.83 0.65
N MET A 126 0.40 -14.36 1.16
CA MET A 126 -0.92 -13.79 0.96
C MET A 126 -1.58 -13.53 2.30
N THR A 127 -2.17 -12.35 2.47
CA THR A 127 -2.99 -12.03 3.64
C THR A 127 -4.34 -11.50 3.17
N HIS A 128 -5.37 -11.74 3.96
CA HIS A 128 -6.75 -11.46 3.58
C HIS A 128 -7.42 -10.53 4.58
N SER A 129 -8.31 -9.70 4.06
CA SER A 129 -9.21 -8.89 4.86
C SER A 129 -10.64 -9.04 4.38
N ARG A 130 -11.55 -9.23 5.35
CA ARG A 130 -13.01 -9.35 5.12
C ARG A 130 -13.77 -8.09 5.54
N ASP A 131 -13.07 -7.06 6.03
CA ASP A 131 -13.65 -5.85 6.61
C ASP A 131 -13.14 -4.56 5.92
N SER A 132 -12.84 -4.68 4.62
CA SER A 132 -12.31 -3.60 3.77
C SER A 132 -10.91 -3.13 4.17
N GLY A 133 -10.03 -4.09 4.50
CA GLY A 133 -8.61 -3.86 4.79
C GLY A 133 -8.34 -3.30 6.17
N ARG A 134 -9.27 -3.41 7.13
CA ARG A 134 -9.08 -2.89 8.49
C ARG A 134 -8.34 -3.90 9.36
N THR A 135 -8.70 -5.17 9.25
CA THR A 135 -7.99 -6.28 9.86
C THR A 135 -7.52 -7.26 8.79
N TRP A 136 -6.39 -7.90 9.04
CA TRP A 136 -5.73 -8.81 8.12
C TRP A 136 -5.33 -10.10 8.82
N SER A 137 -5.41 -11.21 8.10
CA SER A 137 -4.98 -12.52 8.56
C SER A 137 -4.48 -13.36 7.39
N HIS A 138 -3.35 -14.03 7.57
CA HIS A 138 -2.83 -15.08 6.69
C HIS A 138 -3.39 -16.45 7.10
#